data_AF-A0A3M9ZL22-F1
#
_entry.id   AF-A0A3M9ZL22-F1
#
_cell.length_a   1.000
_cell.length_b   1.000
_cell.length_c   1.000
_cell.angle_alpha   90.00
_cell.angle_beta   90.00
_cell.angle_gamma   90.00
#
_symmetry.space_group_name_H-M   'P 1'
#
loop_
_entity.id
_entity.type
_entity.pdbx_description
1 polymer ?
#
loop_
_entity_poly.entity_id
_entity_poly.type
_entity_poly.pdbx_seq_one_letter_code
_entity_poly.pdbx_strand_id
1 'polypeptide(L)'
;MRALKEWSAVVRALEDGVQCVILRKGGIHDSGPQGPFGGAEFALFPTHEHQEASSIRPEFRHYLEGGAPHGESFNTVGSLATVVAEAEVAPGPALDALSPMHIWSGEYVAKRAAWMPERPLRAALLRVRRISGERVSTGPEHAGCRSWIDVECSAAGGEAAMGDADAAAALEAFEGAVSR
;
A
#
# COMPACT_ATOMS: atom_id res chain seq x y z
N MET A 1 1.84 -0.73 -17.10
CA MET A 1 2.73 -1.24 -16.03
C MET A 1 1.92 -2.06 -15.02
N ARG A 2 2.56 -2.75 -14.08
CA ARG A 2 1.87 -3.44 -12.98
C ARG A 2 1.36 -2.42 -11.95
N ALA A 3 0.16 -2.61 -11.43
CA ALA A 3 -0.42 -1.76 -10.40
C ALA A 3 -0.94 -2.57 -9.21
N LEU A 4 -0.75 -2.01 -8.02
CA LEU A 4 -1.25 -2.57 -6.76
C LEU A 4 -2.61 -1.95 -6.45
N LYS A 5 -3.65 -2.79 -6.43
CA LYS A 5 -4.95 -2.40 -5.88
C LYS A 5 -4.82 -2.23 -4.37
N GLU A 6 -5.14 -1.03 -3.90
CA GLU A 6 -5.11 -0.68 -2.48
C GLU A 6 -6.25 0.29 -2.14
N TRP A 7 -6.69 0.29 -0.90
CA TRP A 7 -7.78 1.16 -0.44
C TRP A 7 -7.47 2.61 -0.77
N SER A 8 -8.44 3.33 -1.35
CA SER A 8 -8.26 4.74 -1.74
C SER A 8 -7.77 5.61 -0.57
N ALA A 9 -8.23 5.34 0.65
CA ALA A 9 -7.75 6.04 1.84
C ALA A 9 -6.26 5.80 2.11
N VAL A 10 -5.79 4.58 1.89
CA VAL A 10 -4.37 4.20 2.05
C VAL A 10 -3.52 4.79 0.94
N VAL A 11 -4.00 4.75 -0.30
CA VAL A 11 -3.30 5.40 -1.44
C VAL A 11 -3.13 6.89 -1.18
N ARG A 12 -4.15 7.57 -0.66
CA ARG A 12 -4.04 9.00 -0.32
C ARG A 12 -3.09 9.27 0.84
N ALA A 13 -3.11 8.44 1.89
CA ALA A 13 -2.13 8.58 2.98
C ALA A 13 -0.68 8.31 2.53
N LEU A 14 -0.50 7.38 1.58
CA LEU A 14 0.78 7.13 0.91
C LEU A 14 1.20 8.33 0.04
N GLU A 15 0.26 8.89 -0.72
CA GLU A 15 0.46 10.10 -1.51
C GLU A 15 0.83 11.26 -0.61
N ASP A 16 0.21 11.47 0.54
CA ASP A 16 0.52 12.58 1.46
C ASP A 16 1.78 12.34 2.30
N GLY A 17 2.45 11.18 2.17
CA GLY A 17 3.64 10.83 2.95
C GLY A 17 3.35 10.51 4.42
N VAL A 18 2.08 10.49 4.83
CA VAL A 18 1.64 10.13 6.19
C VAL A 18 1.80 8.63 6.45
N GLN A 19 1.61 7.81 5.41
CA GLN A 19 1.92 6.40 5.42
C GLN A 19 3.07 6.12 4.47
N CYS A 20 3.95 5.18 4.85
CA CYS A 20 5.00 4.67 3.97
C CYS A 20 5.15 3.15 4.04
N VAL A 21 4.48 2.47 4.98
CA VAL A 21 4.48 1.01 5.09
C VAL A 21 3.16 0.43 4.60
N ILE A 22 3.21 -0.65 3.82
CA ILE A 22 2.05 -1.50 3.53
C ILE A 22 2.21 -2.88 4.16
N LEU A 23 1.10 -3.44 4.64
CA LEU A 23 1.04 -4.74 5.28
C LEU A 23 0.22 -5.71 4.42
N ARG A 24 0.82 -6.83 4.00
CA ARG A 24 0.16 -7.82 3.13
C ARG A 24 0.45 -9.25 3.55
N LYS A 25 -0.56 -10.11 3.48
CA LYS A 25 -0.39 -11.58 3.58
C LYS A 25 0.00 -12.25 2.25
N GLY A 26 0.14 -11.46 1.17
CA GLY A 26 0.41 -11.90 -0.21
C GLY A 26 -0.85 -12.08 -1.07
N GLY A 27 -0.72 -11.85 -2.37
CA GLY A 27 -1.66 -12.30 -3.39
C GLY A 27 -1.35 -13.74 -3.84
N ILE A 28 -2.36 -14.45 -4.36
CA ILE A 28 -2.29 -15.87 -4.77
C ILE A 28 -1.20 -16.18 -5.84
N HIS A 29 -0.60 -15.18 -6.50
CA HIS A 29 0.41 -15.34 -7.55
C HIS A 29 1.76 -14.62 -7.29
N ASP A 30 2.04 -14.25 -6.04
CA ASP A 30 3.21 -13.43 -5.67
C ASP A 30 4.52 -14.22 -5.41
N SER A 31 4.68 -15.40 -6.01
CA SER A 31 5.82 -16.28 -5.80
C SER A 31 6.78 -16.27 -6.99
N GLY A 32 7.53 -15.17 -7.14
CA GLY A 32 8.83 -15.18 -7.82
C GLY A 32 9.97 -15.24 -6.78
N PRO A 33 11.21 -15.56 -7.17
CA PRO A 33 12.36 -15.62 -6.24
C PRO A 33 12.65 -14.30 -5.50
N GLN A 34 12.05 -13.18 -5.94
CA GLN A 34 12.22 -11.84 -5.38
C GLN A 34 11.01 -11.35 -4.56
N GLY A 35 10.06 -12.23 -4.21
CA GLY A 35 8.88 -11.88 -3.42
C GLY A 35 7.78 -11.12 -4.19
N PRO A 36 6.67 -10.75 -3.52
CA PRO A 36 5.51 -10.03 -4.09
C PRO A 36 5.85 -8.72 -4.80
N PHE A 37 6.92 -8.05 -4.39
CA PHE A 37 7.24 -6.70 -4.83
C PHE A 37 8.44 -6.62 -5.79
N GLY A 38 9.31 -7.63 -5.80
CA GLY A 38 10.31 -7.84 -6.85
C GLY A 38 11.27 -6.69 -7.14
N GLY A 39 11.45 -5.74 -6.21
CA GLY A 39 12.25 -4.52 -6.41
C GLY A 39 11.75 -3.61 -7.54
N ALA A 40 10.54 -3.83 -8.04
CA ALA A 40 10.02 -3.12 -9.20
C ALA A 40 9.20 -1.89 -8.76
N GLU A 41 9.26 -0.86 -9.58
CA GLU A 41 8.31 0.25 -9.52
C GLU A 41 6.93 -0.19 -10.03
N PHE A 42 5.87 0.25 -9.35
CA PHE A 42 4.48 -0.03 -9.72
C PHE A 42 3.57 1.16 -9.47
N ALA A 43 2.43 1.18 -10.14
CA ALA A 43 1.38 2.16 -9.90
C ALA A 43 0.54 1.80 -8.67
N LEU A 44 0.08 2.81 -7.91
CA LEU A 44 -0.93 2.63 -6.88
C LEU A 44 -2.31 2.81 -7.49
N PHE A 45 -3.13 1.76 -7.47
CA PHE A 45 -4.48 1.78 -8.02
C PHE A 45 -5.50 1.89 -6.88
N PRO A 46 -6.11 3.07 -6.67
CA PRO A 46 -7.05 3.27 -5.58
C PRO A 46 -8.34 2.48 -5.80
N THR A 47 -8.81 1.76 -4.80
CA THR A 47 -10.08 1.03 -4.82
C THR A 47 -10.97 1.36 -3.63
N HIS A 48 -12.29 1.32 -3.85
CA HIS A 48 -13.32 1.46 -2.82
C HIS A 48 -13.90 0.12 -2.36
N GLU A 49 -13.39 -0.99 -2.88
CA GLU A 49 -13.81 -2.34 -2.48
C GLU A 49 -13.50 -2.61 -1.00
N HIS A 50 -14.56 -2.87 -0.23
CA HIS A 50 -14.50 -3.29 1.18
C HIS A 50 -13.82 -2.31 2.15
N GLN A 51 -13.72 -1.01 1.80
CA GLN A 51 -13.22 -0.02 2.75
C GLN A 51 -14.14 0.09 3.96
N GLU A 52 -13.56 0.07 5.16
CA GLU A 52 -14.30 0.11 6.42
C GLU A 52 -13.67 1.12 7.38
N ALA A 53 -14.46 2.04 7.93
CA ALA A 53 -13.96 3.10 8.81
C ALA A 53 -13.34 2.59 10.12
N SER A 54 -13.80 1.44 10.63
CA SER A 54 -13.23 0.76 11.80
C SER A 54 -11.81 0.25 11.56
N SER A 55 -11.45 0.00 10.29
CA SER A 55 -10.12 -0.48 9.90
C SER A 55 -9.06 0.62 9.89
N ILE A 56 -9.46 1.90 9.96
CA ILE A 56 -8.58 3.06 9.95
C ILE A 56 -8.60 3.73 11.32
N ARG A 57 -7.44 4.16 11.83
CA ARG A 57 -7.38 4.89 13.11
C ARG A 57 -8.22 6.17 13.02
N PRO A 58 -8.94 6.55 14.09
CA PRO A 58 -9.90 7.66 14.06
C PRO A 58 -9.38 8.96 13.43
N GLU A 59 -8.15 9.33 13.74
CA GLU A 59 -7.48 10.55 13.28
C GLU A 59 -7.21 10.59 11.76
N PHE A 60 -7.18 9.43 11.09
CA PHE A 60 -6.95 9.31 9.64
C PHE A 60 -8.23 9.02 8.84
N ARG A 61 -9.40 8.98 9.48
CA ARG A 61 -10.66 8.65 8.79
C ARG A 61 -11.07 9.68 7.74
N HIS A 62 -10.54 10.90 7.80
CA HIS A 62 -10.73 11.90 6.76
C HIS A 62 -10.27 11.41 5.37
N TYR A 63 -9.31 10.48 5.30
CA TYR A 63 -8.90 9.86 4.02
C TYR A 63 -9.98 8.96 3.39
N LEU A 64 -11.01 8.57 4.14
CA LEU A 64 -12.16 7.83 3.59
C LEU A 64 -13.12 8.77 2.85
N GLU A 65 -13.04 10.08 3.10
CA GLU A 65 -13.92 11.08 2.50
C GLU A 65 -13.44 11.43 1.09
N GLY A 66 -14.31 11.31 0.09
CA GLY A 66 -14.05 11.76 -1.28
C GLY A 66 -13.26 10.77 -2.13
N GLY A 67 -13.91 9.93 -2.92
CA GLY A 67 -13.27 9.19 -4.00
C GLY A 67 -14.30 8.87 -5.09
N ALA A 68 -13.83 8.66 -6.31
CA ALA A 68 -14.74 8.39 -7.43
C ALA A 68 -15.50 7.09 -7.16
N PRO A 69 -16.84 7.08 -7.31
CA PRO A 69 -17.65 5.92 -6.99
C PRO A 69 -17.31 4.71 -7.86
N HIS A 70 -17.55 3.53 -7.31
CA HIS A 70 -17.57 2.27 -8.07
C HIS A 70 -18.50 2.40 -9.28
N GLY A 71 -18.02 2.06 -10.47
CA GLY A 71 -18.84 2.00 -11.69
C GLY A 71 -18.43 2.96 -12.82
N GLU A 72 -17.40 3.79 -12.65
CA GLU A 72 -16.80 4.51 -13.77
C GLU A 72 -15.94 3.56 -14.62
N SER A 73 -15.95 3.76 -15.95
CA SER A 73 -15.11 3.03 -16.91
C SER A 73 -13.63 3.44 -16.87
N PHE A 74 -13.26 4.31 -15.93
CA PHE A 74 -11.91 4.79 -15.73
C PHE A 74 -11.61 4.95 -14.25
N ASN A 75 -10.33 4.81 -13.90
CA ASN A 75 -9.77 5.20 -12.61
C ASN A 75 -8.60 6.16 -12.84
N THR A 76 -8.20 6.90 -11.82
CA THR A 76 -7.03 7.79 -11.91
C THR A 76 -5.92 7.24 -11.04
N VAL A 77 -4.79 6.92 -11.67
CA VAL A 77 -3.54 6.60 -10.97
C VAL A 77 -2.80 7.90 -10.71
N GLY A 78 -2.71 8.29 -9.44
CA GLY A 78 -2.06 9.52 -8.99
C GLY A 78 -0.62 9.33 -8.51
N SER A 79 -0.16 8.09 -8.39
CA SER A 79 1.13 7.81 -7.76
C SER A 79 1.79 6.50 -8.21
N LEU A 80 3.12 6.53 -8.12
CA LEU A 80 4.00 5.40 -8.33
C LEU A 80 4.70 5.07 -7.02
N ALA A 81 4.99 3.80 -6.78
CA ALA A 81 5.68 3.32 -5.59
C ALA A 81 6.85 2.41 -5.96
N THR A 82 7.94 2.53 -5.21
CA THR A 82 9.10 1.63 -5.25
C THR A 82 9.26 1.02 -3.87
N VAL A 83 9.52 -0.29 -3.79
CA VAL A 83 9.85 -0.94 -2.51
C VAL A 83 11.30 -0.68 -2.16
N VAL A 84 11.53 -0.09 -0.99
CA VAL A 84 12.85 0.24 -0.46
C VAL A 84 13.36 -0.88 0.46
N ALA A 85 12.47 -1.43 1.27
CA ALA A 85 12.75 -2.54 2.17
C ALA A 85 11.50 -3.39 2.34
N GLU A 86 11.69 -4.67 2.60
CA GLU A 86 10.60 -5.59 2.94
C GLU A 86 11.05 -6.64 3.95
N ALA A 87 10.12 -7.08 4.78
CA ALA A 87 10.37 -8.12 5.77
C ALA A 87 9.11 -8.93 6.05
N GLU A 88 9.30 -10.17 6.47
CA GLU A 88 8.26 -10.94 7.14
C GLU A 88 8.20 -10.49 8.61
N VAL A 89 7.00 -10.21 9.10
CA VAL A 89 6.75 -9.66 10.43
C VAL A 89 5.75 -10.55 11.14
N ALA A 90 6.16 -11.09 12.29
CA ALA A 90 5.29 -11.85 13.16
C ALA A 90 4.41 -10.89 14.02
N PRO A 91 3.23 -11.34 14.47
CA PRO A 91 2.46 -10.60 15.47
C PRO A 91 3.30 -10.35 16.73
N GLY A 92 3.22 -9.13 17.29
CA GLY A 92 3.94 -8.76 18.51
C GLY A 92 4.73 -7.45 18.37
N PRO A 93 5.81 -7.26 19.16
CA PRO A 93 6.50 -5.96 19.27
C PRO A 93 7.01 -5.39 17.94
N ALA A 94 7.47 -6.25 17.02
CA ALA A 94 7.93 -5.83 15.70
C ALA A 94 6.79 -5.21 14.87
N LEU A 95 5.59 -5.81 14.90
CA LEU A 95 4.42 -5.30 14.19
C LEU A 95 3.88 -4.02 14.85
N ASP A 96 3.89 -3.96 16.18
CA ASP A 96 3.46 -2.76 16.92
C ASP A 96 4.38 -1.56 16.64
N ALA A 97 5.69 -1.81 16.49
CA ALA A 97 6.67 -0.79 16.14
C ALA A 97 6.45 -0.17 14.75
N LEU A 98 5.74 -0.85 13.84
CA LEU A 98 5.36 -0.33 12.51
C LEU A 98 4.11 0.56 12.54
N SER A 99 3.36 0.59 13.65
CA SER A 99 2.12 1.36 13.75
C SER A 99 2.23 2.87 13.49
N PRO A 100 3.36 3.57 13.75
CA PRO A 100 3.51 4.97 13.36
C PRO A 100 3.56 5.18 11.84
N MET A 101 3.88 4.13 11.07
CA MET A 101 4.18 4.23 9.64
C MET A 101 2.99 3.89 8.71
N HIS A 102 1.82 3.59 9.28
CA HIS A 102 0.60 3.25 8.54
C HIS A 102 -0.68 3.74 9.24
N ILE A 103 -1.76 3.96 8.50
CA ILE A 103 -3.02 4.48 9.05
C ILE A 103 -3.96 3.42 9.64
N TRP A 104 -3.65 2.13 9.45
CA TRP A 104 -4.48 1.02 9.92
C TRP A 104 -4.70 1.03 11.44
N SER A 105 -5.90 0.66 11.86
CA SER A 105 -6.21 0.41 13.27
C SER A 105 -5.51 -0.86 13.76
N GLY A 106 -5.19 -0.91 15.06
CA GLY A 106 -4.58 -2.08 15.67
C GLY A 106 -5.45 -3.34 15.52
N GLU A 107 -6.78 -3.18 15.60
CA GLU A 107 -7.73 -4.28 15.37
C GLU A 107 -7.63 -4.85 13.95
N TYR A 108 -7.57 -3.99 12.93
CA TYR A 108 -7.39 -4.43 11.55
C TYR A 108 -6.08 -5.19 11.36
N VAL A 109 -4.98 -4.63 11.88
CA VAL A 109 -3.65 -5.26 11.79
C VAL A 109 -3.64 -6.61 12.48
N ALA A 110 -4.18 -6.72 13.69
CA ALA A 110 -4.28 -7.98 14.43
C ALA A 110 -5.11 -9.02 13.67
N LYS A 111 -6.29 -8.64 13.16
CA LYS A 111 -7.15 -9.52 12.35
C LYS A 111 -6.44 -9.98 11.09
N ARG A 112 -5.72 -9.07 10.41
CA ARG A 112 -4.94 -9.37 9.20
C ARG A 112 -3.81 -10.35 9.51
N ALA A 113 -3.10 -10.17 10.61
CA ALA A 113 -2.00 -11.03 11.03
C ALA A 113 -2.50 -12.43 11.45
N ALA A 114 -3.67 -12.51 12.08
CA ALA A 114 -4.31 -13.78 12.47
C ALA A 114 -4.93 -14.55 11.29
N TRP A 115 -5.19 -13.91 10.16
CA TRP A 115 -5.72 -14.56 8.96
C TRP A 115 -4.62 -15.37 8.25
N MET A 116 -4.85 -16.66 8.00
CA MET A 116 -3.82 -17.61 7.51
C MET A 116 -2.55 -17.55 8.38
N PRO A 117 -2.63 -17.95 9.67
CA PRO A 117 -1.52 -17.81 10.62
C PRO A 117 -0.24 -18.54 10.19
N GLU A 118 -0.36 -19.58 9.35
CA GLU A 118 0.74 -20.30 8.74
C GLU A 118 1.53 -19.49 7.71
N ARG A 119 0.99 -18.36 7.23
CA ARG A 119 1.68 -17.45 6.32
C ARG A 119 2.09 -16.18 7.07
N PRO A 120 3.36 -15.77 7.05
CA PRO A 120 3.78 -14.54 7.72
C PRO A 120 3.11 -13.31 7.07
N LEU A 121 2.87 -12.28 7.87
CA LEU A 121 2.51 -10.97 7.34
C LEU A 121 3.79 -10.35 6.74
N ARG A 122 3.74 -9.83 5.53
CA ARG A 122 4.85 -9.09 4.92
C ARG A 122 4.60 -7.60 5.09
N ALA A 123 5.60 -6.89 5.60
CA ALA A 123 5.66 -5.45 5.60
C ALA A 123 6.59 -4.99 4.48
N ALA A 124 6.19 -3.97 3.74
CA ALA A 124 7.05 -3.33 2.75
C ALA A 124 7.05 -1.82 2.97
N LEU A 125 8.24 -1.25 3.07
CA LEU A 125 8.47 0.18 3.06
C LEU A 125 8.50 0.68 1.62
N LEU A 126 7.68 1.68 1.34
CA LEU A 126 7.51 2.26 0.01
C LEU A 126 8.11 3.66 -0.05
N ARG A 127 8.79 3.95 -1.16
CA ARG A 127 9.04 5.31 -1.62
C ARG A 127 8.00 5.67 -2.67
N VAL A 128 7.16 6.64 -2.35
CA VAL A 128 6.02 7.05 -3.19
C VAL A 128 6.34 8.36 -3.91
N ARG A 129 5.93 8.43 -5.18
CA ARG A 129 6.05 9.63 -6.00
C ARG A 129 4.67 9.99 -6.57
N ARG A 130 4.24 11.22 -6.36
CA ARG A 130 3.01 11.80 -6.92
C ARG A 130 3.24 12.18 -8.38
N ILE A 131 2.37 11.74 -9.26
CA ILE A 131 2.38 12.07 -10.69
C ILE A 131 1.17 12.95 -11.03
N SER A 132 1.11 13.51 -12.24
CA SER A 132 0.04 14.43 -12.68
C SER A 132 -1.35 13.78 -12.84
N GLY A 133 -1.50 12.51 -12.46
CA GLY A 133 -2.71 11.71 -12.66
C GLY A 133 -2.80 11.15 -14.07
N GLU A 134 -2.84 9.82 -14.20
CA GLU A 134 -3.09 9.13 -15.47
C GLU A 134 -4.43 8.41 -15.40
N ARG A 135 -5.30 8.67 -16.39
CA ARG A 135 -6.58 8.00 -16.51
C ARG A 135 -6.35 6.61 -17.08
N VAL A 136 -6.65 5.59 -16.30
CA VAL A 136 -6.56 4.19 -16.70
C VAL A 136 -7.95 3.63 -16.93
N SER A 137 -8.15 2.94 -18.05
CA SER A 137 -9.42 2.26 -18.34
C SER A 137 -9.66 1.15 -17.34
N THR A 138 -10.90 1.02 -16.85
CA THR A 138 -11.31 -0.08 -15.97
C THR A 138 -12.29 -0.98 -16.68
N GLY A 139 -12.21 -2.27 -16.35
CA GLY A 139 -12.99 -3.32 -16.98
C GLY A 139 -13.18 -4.51 -16.03
N PRO A 140 -13.96 -5.53 -16.43
CA PRO A 140 -14.22 -6.71 -15.61
C PRO A 140 -12.94 -7.43 -15.13
N GLU A 141 -11.86 -7.35 -15.90
CA GLU A 141 -10.53 -7.86 -15.56
C GLU A 141 -9.88 -7.13 -14.36
N HIS A 142 -10.30 -5.91 -14.06
CA HIS A 142 -9.83 -5.13 -12.91
C HIS A 142 -10.68 -5.34 -11.65
N ALA A 143 -11.84 -5.97 -11.80
CA ALA A 143 -12.78 -6.24 -10.71
C ALA A 143 -12.31 -7.40 -9.80
N GLY A 144 -12.82 -7.41 -8.57
CA GLY A 144 -12.67 -8.51 -7.63
C GLY A 144 -11.36 -8.51 -6.85
N CYS A 145 -11.13 -9.59 -6.09
CA CYS A 145 -10.13 -9.66 -5.01
C CYS A 145 -8.66 -9.80 -5.48
N ARG A 146 -8.36 -9.58 -6.77
CA ARG A 146 -6.98 -9.56 -7.25
C ARG A 146 -6.26 -8.34 -6.69
N SER A 147 -5.09 -8.56 -6.11
CA SER A 147 -4.25 -7.47 -5.56
C SER A 147 -3.46 -6.75 -6.63
N TRP A 148 -2.97 -7.48 -7.64
CA TRP A 148 -2.17 -6.93 -8.72
C TRP A 148 -2.93 -7.01 -10.03
N ILE A 149 -2.86 -5.94 -10.80
CA ILE A 149 -3.46 -5.79 -12.12
C ILE A 149 -2.45 -5.15 -13.07
N ASP A 150 -2.61 -5.37 -14.36
CA ASP A 150 -1.88 -4.62 -15.37
C ASP A 150 -2.75 -3.44 -15.82
N VAL A 151 -2.16 -2.25 -15.90
CA VAL A 151 -2.86 -1.04 -16.33
C VAL A 151 -2.08 -0.34 -17.43
N GLU A 152 -2.80 0.34 -18.31
CA GLU A 152 -2.27 1.25 -19.32
C GLU A 152 -1.83 2.56 -18.66
N CYS A 153 -0.76 2.47 -17.87
CA CYS A 153 -0.09 3.60 -17.24
C CYS A 153 1.36 3.67 -17.75
N SER A 154 1.71 4.83 -18.30
CA SER A 154 2.99 5.16 -18.91
C SER A 154 3.72 6.29 -18.17
N ALA A 155 3.10 6.82 -17.10
CA ALA A 155 3.68 7.85 -16.27
C ALA A 155 5.07 7.46 -15.74
N ALA A 156 5.96 8.44 -15.77
CA ALA A 156 7.30 8.38 -15.22
C ALA A 156 7.62 9.70 -14.52
N GLY A 157 8.59 9.69 -13.61
CA GLY A 157 8.88 10.88 -12.80
C GLY A 157 7.80 11.12 -11.73
N GLY A 158 7.70 12.36 -11.25
CA GLY A 158 6.82 12.73 -10.14
C GLY A 158 7.58 13.27 -8.92
N GLU A 159 6.84 13.93 -8.04
CA GLU A 159 7.36 14.53 -6.80
C GLU A 159 7.35 13.51 -5.67
N ALA A 160 8.42 13.43 -4.89
CA ALA A 160 8.47 12.52 -3.75
C ALA A 160 7.39 12.90 -2.71
N ALA A 161 6.62 11.91 -2.26
CA ALA A 161 5.59 12.11 -1.24
C ALA A 161 6.19 12.56 0.10
N MET A 162 7.42 12.09 0.37
CA MET A 162 8.21 12.29 1.56
C MET A 162 9.60 12.80 1.17
N GLY A 163 10.15 13.76 1.92
CA GLY A 163 11.50 14.27 1.71
C GLY A 163 12.59 13.22 1.97
N ASP A 164 13.78 13.41 1.43
CA ASP A 164 14.87 12.42 1.54
C ASP A 164 15.28 12.11 2.99
N ALA A 165 15.29 13.13 3.86
CA ALA A 165 15.61 12.95 5.27
C ALA A 165 14.55 12.12 6.02
N ASP A 166 13.28 12.40 5.78
CA ASP A 166 12.16 11.64 6.37
C ASP A 166 12.14 10.21 5.84
N ALA A 167 12.44 10.02 4.55
CA ALA A 167 12.53 8.68 3.94
C ALA A 167 13.69 7.86 4.52
N ALA A 168 14.84 8.49 4.79
CA ALA A 168 15.96 7.84 5.46
C ALA A 168 15.62 7.46 6.91
N ALA A 169 14.95 8.36 7.65
CA ALA A 169 14.49 8.08 9.01
C ALA A 169 13.43 6.97 9.05
N ALA A 170 12.53 6.93 8.07
CA ALA A 170 11.54 5.86 7.92
C ALA A 170 12.22 4.51 7.63
N LEU A 171 13.27 4.49 6.82
CA LEU A 171 14.05 3.27 6.57
C LEU A 171 14.73 2.76 7.84
N GLU A 172 15.42 3.63 8.59
CA GLU A 172 16.06 3.25 9.85
C GLU A 172 15.04 2.73 10.87
N ALA A 173 13.88 3.40 11.00
CA ALA A 173 12.80 2.97 11.87
C ALA A 173 12.22 1.61 11.45
N PHE A 174 12.04 1.38 10.14
CA PHE A 174 11.55 0.12 9.60
C PHE A 174 12.54 -1.02 9.91
N GLU A 175 13.81 -0.85 9.57
CA GLU A 175 14.85 -1.85 9.81
C GLU A 175 14.97 -2.16 11.30
N GLY A 176 14.98 -1.13 12.16
CA GLY A 176 15.02 -1.29 13.61
C GLY A 176 13.76 -1.91 14.22
N ALA A 177 12.62 -1.88 13.51
CA ALA A 177 11.39 -2.57 13.92
C ALA A 177 11.43 -4.05 13.54
N VAL A 178 11.91 -4.37 12.32
CA VAL A 178 11.88 -5.74 11.77
C VAL A 178 13.09 -6.59 12.13
N SER A 179 14.15 -6.00 12.68
CA SER A 179 15.35 -6.71 13.14
C SER A 179 15.25 -7.25 14.57
N ARG A 180 14.10 -7.09 15.24
CA ARG A 180 13.88 -7.42 16.66
C ARG A 180 13.27 -8.80 16.86
#